data_AF-A0A1G2DF55-F1
#
_entry.id   AF-A0A1G2DF55-F1
#
_cell.length_a   1.000
_cell.length_b   1.000
_cell.length_c   1.000
_cell.angle_alpha   90.00
_cell.angle_beta   90.00
_cell.angle_gamma   90.00
#
_symmetry.space_group_name_H-M   'P 1'
#
loop_
_entity.id
_entity.type
_entity.pdbx_description
1 polymer ?
#
loop_
_entity_poly.entity_id
_entity_poly.type
_entity_poly.pdbx_seq_one_letter_code
_entity_poly.pdbx_strand_id
1 'polypeptide(L)'
;GKQYRLTPGKTIMIEKLAGKKTGDAISFDKVLLLDDGKGVKVGAPYLEGVTVEAVIEGEGRSKKITIIQYKAKTRARRKQGHRQPFMKVQTRK
;
A
#
# COMPACT_ATOMS: atom_id res chain seq x y z
N GLY A 1 9.78 4.92 0.23
CA GLY A 1 8.65 4.30 -0.51
C GLY A 1 8.44 2.88 -0.02
N LYS A 2 7.31 2.26 -0.35
CA LYS A 2 7.00 0.86 -0.02
C LYS A 2 6.93 0.04 -1.30
N GLN A 3 7.40 -1.20 -1.25
CA GLN A 3 7.29 -2.16 -2.35
C GLN A 3 6.22 -3.18 -2.01
N TYR A 4 5.41 -3.55 -3.00
CA TYR A 4 4.32 -4.50 -2.85
C TYR A 4 4.45 -5.59 -3.91
N ARG A 5 4.15 -6.83 -3.53
CA ARG A 5 3.98 -7.92 -4.49
C ARG A 5 2.55 -7.90 -4.98
N LEU A 6 2.39 -7.83 -6.29
CA LEU A 6 1.09 -7.84 -6.96
C LEU A 6 0.83 -9.21 -7.57
N THR A 7 -0.44 -9.60 -7.62
CA THR A 7 -0.90 -10.76 -8.37
C THR A 7 -2.18 -10.32 -9.09
N PRO A 8 -2.35 -10.64 -10.38
CA PRO A 8 -3.56 -10.29 -11.11
C PRO A 8 -4.82 -10.72 -10.36
N GLY A 9 -5.80 -9.83 -10.24
CA GLY A 9 -7.08 -10.09 -9.57
C GLY A 9 -7.06 -10.07 -8.04
N LYS A 10 -5.89 -9.97 -7.39
CA LYS A 10 -5.81 -9.81 -5.93
C LYS A 10 -5.97 -8.35 -5.51
N THR A 11 -6.60 -8.17 -4.37
CA THR A 11 -6.70 -6.89 -3.66
C THR A 11 -5.53 -6.72 -2.70
N ILE A 12 -4.88 -5.55 -2.74
CA ILE A 12 -3.85 -5.15 -1.79
C ILE A 12 -4.24 -3.88 -1.05
N MET A 13 -3.71 -3.70 0.17
CA MET A 13 -3.88 -2.48 0.95
C MET A 13 -2.64 -1.59 0.80
N ILE A 14 -2.85 -0.39 0.28
CA ILE A 14 -1.81 0.62 0.11
C ILE A 14 -2.06 1.83 1.01
N GLU A 15 -1.07 2.71 1.11
CA GLU A 15 -1.24 4.01 1.74
C GLU A 15 -2.31 4.82 1.02
N LYS A 16 -3.05 5.65 1.78
CA LYS A 16 -4.07 6.50 1.22
C LYS A 16 -3.42 7.56 0.32
N LEU A 17 -3.79 7.54 -0.96
CA LEU A 17 -3.36 8.53 -1.94
C LEU A 17 -4.29 9.75 -1.87
N ALA A 18 -3.71 10.95 -1.76
CA ALA A 18 -4.49 12.18 -1.75
C ALA A 18 -5.17 12.41 -3.11
N GLY A 19 -6.44 12.80 -3.11
CA GLY A 19 -7.18 13.17 -4.33
C GLY A 19 -7.78 12.02 -5.13
N LYS A 20 -7.59 10.76 -4.72
CA LYS A 20 -8.20 9.58 -5.37
C LYS A 20 -9.44 9.08 -4.62
N LYS A 21 -10.43 8.60 -5.36
CA LYS A 21 -11.71 8.10 -4.83
C LYS A 21 -11.96 6.65 -5.24
N THR A 22 -12.88 5.99 -4.54
CA THR A 22 -13.36 4.65 -4.92
C THR A 22 -13.80 4.63 -6.37
N GLY A 23 -13.32 3.66 -7.14
CA GLY A 23 -13.59 3.51 -8.58
C GLY A 23 -12.54 4.13 -9.50
N ASP A 24 -11.63 4.97 -8.99
CA ASP A 24 -10.57 5.55 -9.82
C ASP A 24 -9.57 4.48 -10.28
N ALA A 25 -9.11 4.61 -11.53
CA ALA A 25 -7.96 3.89 -12.04
C ALA A 25 -6.64 4.53 -11.56
N ILE A 26 -5.66 3.67 -11.25
CA ILE A 26 -4.29 4.01 -10.92
C ILE A 26 -3.38 3.17 -11.81
N SER A 27 -2.46 3.83 -12.52
CA SER A 27 -1.32 3.19 -13.18
C SER A 27 -0.09 3.27 -12.30
N PHE A 28 0.64 2.16 -12.18
CA PHE A 28 1.94 2.11 -11.53
C PHE A 28 3.04 1.88 -12.57
N ASP A 29 3.83 2.91 -12.83
CA ASP A 29 4.90 2.88 -13.85
C ASP A 29 6.24 2.38 -13.29
N LYS A 30 6.36 2.25 -11.96
CA LYS A 30 7.59 1.86 -11.28
C LYS A 30 7.56 0.38 -10.91
N VAL A 31 7.83 -0.47 -11.89
CA VAL A 31 7.90 -1.93 -11.71
C VAL A 31 9.36 -2.35 -11.57
N LEU A 32 9.67 -3.09 -10.49
CA LEU A 32 11.02 -3.56 -10.19
C LEU A 32 11.28 -4.98 -10.72
N LEU A 33 10.26 -5.82 -10.69
CA LEU A 33 10.35 -7.23 -11.04
C LEU A 33 9.03 -7.67 -11.65
N LEU A 34 9.13 -8.41 -12.75
CA LEU A 34 8.00 -9.11 -13.38
C LEU A 34 8.35 -10.59 -13.48
N ASP A 35 7.43 -11.44 -13.04
CA ASP A 35 7.53 -12.89 -13.16
C ASP A 35 6.32 -13.39 -13.95
N ASP A 36 6.58 -13.83 -15.18
CA ASP A 36 5.56 -14.35 -16.10
C ASP A 36 5.45 -15.88 -16.03
N GLY A 37 6.06 -16.53 -15.04
CA GLY A 37 6.08 -17.99 -14.83
C GLY A 37 6.97 -18.77 -15.81
N LYS A 38 7.40 -18.14 -16.91
CA LYS A 38 8.39 -18.69 -17.86
C LYS A 38 9.79 -18.09 -17.69
N GLY A 39 9.90 -16.98 -16.98
CA GLY A 39 11.14 -16.27 -16.74
C GLY A 39 10.91 -15.04 -15.87
N VAL A 40 11.95 -14.66 -15.12
CA VAL A 40 11.93 -13.49 -14.23
C VAL A 40 12.69 -12.36 -14.89
N LYS A 41 12.02 -11.23 -15.10
CA LYS A 41 12.64 -9.98 -15.55
C LYS A 41 12.91 -9.11 -14.33
N VAL A 42 14.19 -8.76 -14.13
CA VAL A 42 14.63 -7.87 -13.05
C VAL A 42 15.02 -6.54 -13.67
N GLY A 43 14.45 -5.44 -13.18
CA GLY A 43 14.78 -4.10 -13.62
C GLY A 43 16.11 -3.61 -13.04
N ALA A 44 16.81 -2.76 -13.78
CA ALA A 44 18.01 -2.07 -13.33
C ALA A 44 17.97 -0.61 -13.83
N PRO A 45 17.27 0.33 -13.17
CA PRO A 45 16.60 0.29 -11.85
C PRO A 45 15.10 -0.02 -11.88
N TYR A 46 14.43 0.11 -13.03
CA TYR A 46 13.02 -0.23 -13.26
C TYR A 46 12.89 -1.00 -14.58
N LEU A 47 11.79 -1.71 -14.79
CA LEU A 47 11.46 -2.28 -16.09
C LEU A 47 10.80 -1.20 -16.97
N GLU A 48 11.42 -0.86 -18.09
CA GLU A 48 10.85 0.09 -19.05
C GLU A 48 9.69 -0.56 -19.83
N GLY A 49 8.61 0.21 -20.02
CA GLY A 49 7.43 -0.24 -20.78
C GLY A 49 6.48 -1.20 -20.05
N VAL A 50 6.70 -1.46 -18.76
CA VAL A 50 5.78 -2.26 -17.93
C VAL A 50 4.99 -1.34 -17.01
N THR A 51 3.69 -1.24 -17.26
CA THR A 51 2.74 -0.52 -16.40
C THR A 51 1.78 -1.51 -15.78
N VAL A 52 1.48 -1.33 -14.50
CA VAL A 52 0.43 -2.11 -13.83
C VAL A 52 -0.79 -1.23 -13.63
N GLU A 53 -1.92 -1.63 -14.21
CA GLU A 53 -3.20 -0.97 -13.98
C GLU A 53 -3.92 -1.55 -12.75
N ALA A 54 -4.55 -0.67 -11.99
CA ALA A 54 -5.31 -1.08 -10.82
C ALA A 54 -6.48 -0.14 -10.56
N VAL A 55 -7.50 -0.64 -9.87
CA VAL A 55 -8.72 0.09 -9.53
C VAL A 55 -8.86 0.17 -8.02
N ILE A 56 -9.27 1.33 -7.50
CA ILE A 56 -9.52 1.50 -6.07
C ILE A 56 -10.88 0.89 -5.73
N GLU A 57 -10.89 -0.22 -5.00
CA GLU A 57 -12.12 -0.85 -4.50
C GLU A 57 -12.74 -0.08 -3.33
N GLY A 58 -11.92 0.63 -2.55
CA GLY A 58 -12.43 1.46 -1.48
C GLY A 58 -11.36 1.95 -0.51
N GLU A 59 -11.79 2.73 0.47
CA GLU A 59 -10.93 3.25 1.53
C GLU A 59 -11.38 2.79 2.91
N GLY A 60 -10.43 2.73 3.84
CA GLY A 60 -10.69 2.25 5.20
C GLY A 60 -9.68 2.75 6.21
N ARG A 61 -9.87 2.35 7.47
CA ARG A 61 -8.96 2.64 8.58
C ARG A 61 -8.49 1.33 9.20
N SER A 62 -7.18 1.19 9.37
CA SER A 62 -6.56 0.02 9.96
C SER A 62 -7.04 -0.20 11.39
N LYS A 63 -6.79 -1.40 11.92
CA LYS A 63 -7.05 -1.71 13.34
C LYS A 63 -6.39 -0.66 14.23
N LYS A 64 -7.08 -0.30 15.32
CA LYS A 64 -6.57 0.70 16.28
C LYS A 64 -5.26 0.20 16.90
N ILE A 65 -4.20 0.97 16.73
CA ILE A 65 -2.94 0.81 17.44
C ILE A 65 -3.05 1.68 18.71
N THR A 66 -2.73 1.09 19.87
CA THR A 66 -2.73 1.83 21.14
C THR A 66 -1.30 2.21 21.47
N ILE A 67 -1.03 3.51 21.48
CA ILE A 67 0.28 4.09 21.81
C ILE A 67 0.23 4.51 23.26
N ILE A 68 1.12 3.97 24.08
CA ILE A 68 1.25 4.32 25.50
C ILE A 68 2.65 4.89 25.72
N GLN A 69 2.71 6.12 26.22
CA GLN A 69 3.95 6.71 26.71
C GLN A 69 3.86 6.77 28.22
N TYR A 70 4.83 6.18 28.91
CA TYR A 70 4.90 6.15 30.36
C TYR A 70 6.31 6.50 30.81
N LYS A 71 6.43 7.41 31.77
CA LYS A 71 7.70 7.68 32.46
C LYS A 71 7.52 7.38 33.95
N ALA A 72 8.37 6.50 34.47
CA ALA A 72 8.31 6.06 35.84
C ALA A 72 8.59 7.22 36.81
N LYS A 73 7.90 7.24 37.96
CA LYS A 73 8.09 8.20 39.07
C LYS A 73 7.85 9.69 38.74
N THR A 74 7.54 10.05 37.49
CA THR A 74 7.21 11.44 37.10
C THR A 74 5.70 11.69 36.95
N ARG A 75 4.84 10.71 37.33
CA ARG A 75 3.38 10.71 37.10
C ARG A 75 2.97 10.96 35.64
N ALA A 76 3.89 10.85 34.68
CA ALA A 76 3.62 11.11 33.27
C ALA A 76 3.19 9.81 32.57
N ARG A 77 1.91 9.76 32.19
CA ARG A 77 1.31 8.68 31.39
C ARG A 77 0.42 9.28 30.32
N ARG A 78 0.63 8.93 29.07
CA ARG A 78 -0.24 9.28 27.93
C ARG A 78 -0.68 8.02 27.22
N LYS A 79 -1.96 7.95 26.86
CA LYS A 79 -2.53 6.87 26.06
C LYS A 79 -3.22 7.51 24.85
N GLN A 80 -2.76 7.16 23.66
CA GLN A 80 -3.30 7.66 22.40
C GLN A 80 -3.68 6.49 21.50
N GLY A 81 -4.78 6.63 20.76
CA GLY A 81 -5.12 5.69 19.69
C GLY A 81 -4.65 6.23 18.35
N HIS A 82 -4.07 5.37 17.52
CA HIS A 82 -3.83 5.66 16.11
C HIS A 82 -4.58 4.67 15.22
N ARG A 83 -5.17 5.17 14.14
CA ARG A 83 -5.83 4.37 13.11
C ARG A 83 -5.41 4.90 11.75
N GLN A 84 -4.48 4.19 11.12
CA GLN A 84 -3.91 4.57 9.83
C GLN A 84 -4.97 4.43 8.72
N PRO A 85 -5.20 5.46 7.89
CA PRO A 85 -6.03 5.33 6.70
C PRO A 85 -5.30 4.51 5.63
N PHE A 86 -6.03 3.67 4.91
CA PHE A 86 -5.53 2.87 3.80
C PHE A 86 -6.54 2.84 2.66
N MET A 87 -6.06 2.53 1.45
CA MET A 87 -6.90 2.26 0.28
C MET A 87 -6.72 0.81 -0.14
N LYS A 88 -7.81 0.16 -0.51
CA LYS A 88 -7.82 -1.16 -1.15
C LYS A 88 -7.79 -0.97 -2.65
N VAL A 89 -6.84 -1.62 -3.27
CA VAL A 89 -6.62 -1.54 -4.71
C VAL A 89 -6.62 -2.95 -5.27
N GLN A 90 -7.42 -3.16 -6.31
CA GLN A 90 -7.49 -4.40 -7.06
C GLN A 90 -6.74 -4.24 -8.37
N THR A 91 -5.81 -5.14 -8.63
CA THR A 91 -4.98 -5.12 -9.83
C THR A 91 -5.78 -5.60 -11.04
N ARG A 92 -5.85 -4.78 -12.10
CA ARG A 92 -6.39 -5.16 -13.41
C ARG A 92 -5.20 -5.32 -14.36
N LYS A 93 -4.85 -6.59 -14.60
CA LYS A 93 -3.86 -7.09 -15.56
C LYS A 93 -2.59 -6.25 -15.74
#